data_AF-A0A941TYB7-F1
#
_entry.id   AF-A0A941TYB7-F1
#
_cell.length_a   1.000
_cell.length_b   1.000
_cell.length_c   1.000
_cell.angle_alpha   90.00
_cell.angle_beta   90.00
_cell.angle_gamma   90.00
#
_symmetry.space_group_name_H-M   'P 1'
#
loop_
_entity.id
_entity.type
_entity.pdbx_description
1 polymer ?
#
loop_
_entity_poly.entity_id
_entity_poly.type
_entity_poly.pdbx_seq_one_letter_code
_entity_poly.pdbx_strand_id
1 'polypeptide(L)'
;MKTVAASEARQSFAELIDAAAREPVVIRRQQRDVAVVVSMQEYERLTQLNRAEFQRFCDAVGQRAMGAGMNARVLAKLLRDDRGDA
;
A
#
# COMPACT_ATOMS: atom_id res chain seq x y z
N MET A 1 6.42 -18.14 6.92
CA MET A 1 6.93 -16.80 7.21
C MET A 1 7.97 -16.92 8.31
N LYS A 2 9.23 -16.60 8.00
CA LYS A 2 10.33 -16.65 8.98
C LYS A 2 10.29 -15.42 9.89
N THR A 3 10.72 -15.56 11.14
CA THR A 3 10.90 -14.42 12.06
C THR A 3 12.32 -14.45 12.60
N VAL A 4 12.99 -13.30 12.60
CA VAL A 4 14.36 -13.12 13.08
C VAL A 4 14.45 -11.95 14.04
N ALA A 5 15.42 -11.97 14.94
CA ALA A 5 15.71 -10.82 15.79
C ALA A 5 16.37 -9.69 14.98
N ALA A 6 16.16 -8.44 15.35
CA ALA A 6 16.81 -7.29 14.71
C ALA A 6 18.36 -7.38 14.76
N SER A 7 18.92 -7.98 15.81
CA SER A 7 20.36 -8.22 15.93
C SER A 7 20.86 -9.26 14.90
N GLU A 8 20.08 -10.31 14.68
CA GLU A 8 20.37 -11.38 13.72
C GLU A 8 20.24 -10.86 12.28
N ALA A 9 19.17 -10.10 11.99
CA ALA A 9 18.98 -9.43 10.70
C ALA A 9 20.17 -8.53 10.31
N ARG A 10 20.78 -7.86 11.29
CA ARG A 10 21.98 -7.03 11.08
C ARG A 10 23.25 -7.87 10.87
N GLN A 11 23.37 -9.01 11.55
CA GLN A 11 24.57 -9.86 11.48
C GLN A 11 24.57 -10.75 10.23
N SER A 12 23.41 -11.22 9.79
CA SER A 12 23.23 -12.16 8.67
C SER A 12 22.37 -11.56 7.57
N PHE A 13 22.69 -10.34 7.14
CA PHE A 13 21.87 -9.60 6.18
C PHE A 13 21.72 -10.33 4.83
N ALA A 14 22.79 -10.94 4.31
CA ALA A 14 22.74 -11.70 3.06
C ALA A 14 21.75 -12.87 3.13
N GLU A 15 21.82 -13.67 4.21
CA GLU A 15 20.89 -14.79 4.44
C GLU A 15 19.44 -14.30 4.62
N LEU A 16 19.25 -13.13 5.22
CA LEU A 16 17.93 -12.50 5.34
C LEU A 16 17.36 -12.17 3.96
N ILE A 17 18.16 -11.63 3.04
CA ILE A 17 17.73 -11.32 1.68
C ILE A 17 17.42 -12.60 0.89
N ASP A 18 18.27 -13.62 1.00
CA ASP A 18 18.05 -14.92 0.36
C ASP A 18 16.79 -15.64 0.89
N ALA A 19 16.45 -15.42 2.17
CA ALA A 19 15.20 -15.89 2.75
C ALA A 19 14.01 -15.09 2.24
N ALA A 20 14.12 -13.75 2.20
CA ALA A 20 13.08 -12.84 1.72
C ALA A 20 12.72 -13.06 0.24
N ALA A 21 13.66 -13.58 -0.56
CA ALA A 21 13.42 -13.98 -1.94
C ALA A 21 12.44 -15.16 -2.07
N ARG A 22 12.32 -16.00 -1.04
CA ARG A 22 11.47 -17.21 -1.02
C ARG A 22 10.18 -17.00 -0.25
N GLU A 23 10.24 -16.28 0.87
CA GLU A 23 9.08 -15.99 1.70
C GLU A 23 9.29 -14.71 2.52
N PRO A 24 8.22 -14.01 2.96
CA PRO A 24 8.37 -12.86 3.85
C PRO A 24 9.12 -13.21 5.15
N VAL A 25 9.99 -12.29 5.58
CA VAL A 25 10.75 -12.39 6.82
C VAL A 25 10.37 -11.24 7.75
N VAL A 26 9.89 -11.58 8.94
CA VAL A 26 9.57 -10.60 10.00
C VAL A 26 10.82 -10.31 10.82
N ILE A 27 11.10 -9.04 11.04
CA ILE A 27 12.14 -8.57 11.96
C ILE A 27 11.47 -8.17 13.27
N ARG A 28 11.95 -8.76 14.38
CA ARG A 28 11.44 -8.53 15.73
C ARG A 28 12.46 -7.80 16.61
N ARG A 29 12.00 -6.85 17.42
CA ARG A 29 12.79 -6.15 18.44
C ARG A 29 11.99 -6.06 19.74
N GLN A 30 12.60 -6.45 20.87
CA GLN A 30 11.94 -6.41 22.19
C GLN A 30 10.54 -7.06 22.17
N GLN A 31 10.43 -8.26 21.58
CA GLN A 31 9.18 -9.01 21.40
C GLN A 31 8.09 -8.35 20.53
N ARG A 32 8.41 -7.27 19.80
CA ARG A 32 7.49 -6.63 18.85
C ARG A 32 7.96 -6.81 17.42
N ASP A 33 7.03 -7.08 16.53
CA ASP A 33 7.28 -7.08 15.09
C ASP A 33 7.46 -5.63 14.64
N VAL A 34 8.63 -5.32 14.08
CA VAL A 34 9.01 -3.92 13.75
C VAL A 34 9.18 -3.69 12.26
N ALA A 35 9.43 -4.74 11.48
CA ALA A 35 9.53 -4.65 10.02
C ALA A 35 9.26 -6.03 9.38
N VAL A 36 8.92 -6.01 8.10
CA VAL A 36 8.88 -7.19 7.24
C VAL A 36 9.72 -6.90 6.01
N VAL A 37 10.53 -7.88 5.61
CA VAL A 37 11.25 -7.86 4.33
C VAL A 37 10.60 -8.88 3.40
N VAL A 38 10.30 -8.45 2.18
CA VAL A 38 9.74 -9.28 1.11
C VAL A 38 10.58 -9.14 -0.15
N SER A 39 10.43 -10.07 -1.09
CA SER A 39 11.01 -9.93 -2.43
C SER A 39 10.39 -8.72 -3.16
N MET A 40 11.14 -8.17 -4.11
CA MET A 40 10.63 -7.06 -4.94
C MET A 40 9.37 -7.46 -5.71
N GLN A 41 9.33 -8.69 -6.24
CA GLN A 41 8.16 -9.24 -6.92
C GLN A 41 6.91 -9.23 -6.01
N GLU A 42 7.07 -9.64 -4.75
CA GLU A 42 5.96 -9.66 -3.80
C GLU A 42 5.52 -8.26 -3.41
N TYR A 43 6.46 -7.33 -3.22
CA TYR A 43 6.15 -5.91 -3.01
C TYR A 43 5.34 -5.32 -4.17
N GLU A 44 5.76 -5.59 -5.41
CA GLU A 44 5.04 -5.14 -6.60
C GLU A 44 3.65 -5.76 -6.69
N ARG A 45 3.52 -7.06 -6.43
CA ARG A 45 2.23 -7.77 -6.41
C ARG A 45 1.26 -7.11 -5.42
N LEU A 46 1.69 -6.85 -4.19
CA LEU A 46 0.88 -6.21 -3.16
C LEU A 46 0.50 -4.77 -3.55
N THR A 47 1.46 -4.01 -4.08
CA THR A 47 1.23 -2.63 -4.51
C THR A 47 0.24 -2.55 -5.68
N GLN A 48 0.36 -3.45 -6.65
CA GLN A 48 -0.57 -3.54 -7.78
C GLN A 48 -1.98 -3.92 -7.32
N LEU A 49 -2.09 -4.86 -6.38
CA LEU A 49 -3.37 -5.25 -5.80
C LEU A 49 -4.05 -4.06 -5.09
N ASN A 50 -3.33 -3.35 -4.24
CA ASN A 50 -3.84 -2.15 -3.56
C ASN A 50 -4.30 -1.07 -4.56
N ARG A 51 -3.52 -0.83 -5.62
CA ARG A 51 -3.90 0.12 -6.68
C ARG A 51 -5.16 -0.31 -7.42
N ALA A 52 -5.28 -1.60 -7.75
CA ALA A 52 -6.44 -2.14 -8.44
C ALA A 52 -7.71 -2.04 -7.58
N GLU A 53 -7.61 -2.33 -6.28
CA GLU A 53 -8.72 -2.17 -5.34
C GLU A 53 -9.14 -0.72 -5.20
N PHE A 54 -8.18 0.19 -5.04
CA PHE A 54 -8.46 1.62 -4.98
C PHE A 54 -9.12 2.13 -6.27
N GLN A 55 -8.66 1.69 -7.43
CA GLN A 55 -9.27 2.05 -8.71
C GLN A 55 -10.72 1.57 -8.78
N ARG A 56 -11.00 0.30 -8.41
CA ARG A 56 -12.37 -0.23 -8.38
C ARG A 56 -13.26 0.56 -7.43
N PHE A 57 -12.74 0.98 -6.28
CA PHE A 57 -13.46 1.83 -5.35
C PHE A 57 -13.80 3.19 -5.98
N CYS A 58 -12.81 3.86 -6.60
CA CYS A 58 -13.01 5.12 -7.30
C CYS A 58 -14.04 5.00 -8.44
N ASP A 59 -13.97 3.93 -9.23
CA ASP A 59 -14.92 3.68 -10.32
C ASP A 59 -16.34 3.52 -9.77
N ALA A 60 -16.52 2.74 -8.69
CA ALA A 60 -17.82 2.54 -8.06
C ALA A 60 -18.37 3.82 -7.41
N VAL A 61 -17.52 4.67 -6.85
CA VAL A 61 -17.93 5.99 -6.34
C VAL A 61 -18.29 6.93 -7.49
N GLY A 62 -17.47 6.96 -8.54
CA GLY A 62 -17.68 7.77 -9.73
C GLY A 62 -19.00 7.45 -10.44
N GLN A 63 -19.29 6.16 -10.64
CA GLN A 63 -20.55 5.71 -11.23
C GLN A 63 -21.76 6.14 -10.40
N ARG A 64 -21.70 5.98 -9.06
CA ARG A 64 -22.78 6.43 -8.16
C ARG A 64 -22.97 7.93 -8.21
N ALA A 65 -21.87 8.71 -8.20
CA ALA A 65 -21.92 10.15 -8.30
C ALA A 65 -22.54 10.60 -9.63
N MET A 66 -22.14 9.98 -10.75
CA MET A 66 -22.71 10.26 -12.07
C MET A 66 -24.21 9.94 -12.11
N GLY A 67 -24.64 8.81 -11.54
CA GLY A 67 -26.05 8.46 -11.40
C GLY A 67 -26.84 9.47 -10.55
N ALA A 68 -26.19 10.12 -9.59
CA ALA A 68 -26.75 11.21 -8.78
C ALA A 68 -26.67 12.60 -9.44
N GLY A 69 -26.23 12.70 -10.70
CA GLY A 69 -26.18 13.96 -11.46
C GLY A 69 -24.81 14.64 -11.49
N MET A 70 -23.75 14.03 -10.96
CA MET A 70 -22.38 14.53 -11.09
C MET A 70 -21.98 14.62 -12.57
N ASN A 71 -21.51 15.78 -12.99
CA ASN A 71 -21.04 16.06 -14.35
C ASN A 71 -19.95 17.13 -14.32
N ALA A 72 -19.32 17.39 -15.48
CA ALA A 72 -18.21 18.33 -15.60
C ALA A 72 -18.53 19.73 -15.04
N ARG A 73 -19.77 20.23 -15.20
CA ARG A 73 -20.17 21.55 -14.69
C ARG A 73 -20.23 21.55 -13.16
N VAL A 74 -20.85 20.52 -12.57
CA VAL A 74 -20.97 20.37 -11.12
C VAL A 74 -19.59 20.18 -10.49
N LEU A 75 -18.74 19.33 -11.07
CA LEU A 75 -17.38 19.11 -10.62
C LEU A 75 -16.55 20.41 -10.68
N ALA A 76 -16.62 21.15 -11.78
CA ALA A 76 -15.91 22.42 -11.93
C ALA A 76 -16.38 23.46 -10.91
N LYS A 77 -17.64 23.43 -10.48
CA LYS A 77 -18.14 24.27 -9.38
C LYS A 77 -17.52 23.84 -8.05
N LEU A 78 -17.61 22.57 -7.69
CA LEU A 78 -17.05 22.03 -6.44
C LEU A 78 -15.55 22.34 -6.31
N LEU A 79 -14.75 22.13 -7.37
CA LEU A 79 -13.31 22.38 -7.37
C LEU A 79 -12.92 23.87 -7.32
N ARG A 80 -13.86 24.79 -7.59
CA ARG A 80 -13.66 26.23 -7.38
C ARG A 80 -14.01 26.62 -5.95
N ASP A 81 -15.12 26.09 -5.44
CA ASP A 81 -15.60 26.35 -4.09
C ASP A 81 -14.55 25.86 -3.05
N ASP A 82 -13.94 24.69 -3.27
CA ASP A 82 -12.90 24.11 -2.40
C ASP A 82 -11.57 24.91 -2.39
N ARG A 83 -11.33 25.74 -3.41
CA ARG A 83 -10.16 26.64 -3.50
C ARG A 83 -10.42 28.04 -2.94
N GLY A 84 -11.65 28.35 -2.55
CA GLY A 84 -12.03 29.64 -1.97
C GLY A 84 -11.79 29.75 -0.45
N ASP A 85 -11.56 28.62 0.21
CA ASP A 85 -11.45 28.52 1.68
C ASP A 85 -9.99 28.35 2.19
N ALA A 86 -8.99 28.62 1.34
CA ALA A 86 -7.56 28.64 1.70
C ALA A 86 -6.95 30.01 1.37
#